data_AF-A0A914WUS5-F1
#
_entry.id   AF-A0A914WUS5-F1
#
_cell.length_a   1.000
_cell.length_b   1.000
_cell.length_c   1.000
_cell.angle_alpha   90.00
_cell.angle_beta   90.00
_cell.angle_gamma   90.00
#
_symmetry.space_group_name_H-M   'P 1'
#
loop_
_entity.id
_entity.type
_entity.pdbx_description
1 polymer ?
#
loop_
_entity_poly.entity_id
_entity_poly.type
_entity_poly.pdbx_seq_one_letter_code
_entity_poly.pdbx_strand_id
1 'polypeptide(L)'
;MQITTFADGVLSLTSDRYICKYRCFQLEHFSRQKFDEWLVVKMQTNVSCEFFEVSCGENNGNPLNETSYREHYRMPYAQAVHKQGVMERTIDDLYRPSVVVILLDSVSHSSAERRMPQTLKFLKEELNLTVFDGYAKVGLNSNPNGMAFLTGKMKEPPFGKKSDAGSNDDAKQQSIWNEYKKRGFVTFFSEDDPLHLLFDQFSSAPTDHFLGPYWTHSDSIQ
;
A
#
# COMPACT_ATOMS: atom_id res chain seq x y z
N MET A 1 25.49 -6.63 -1.55
CA MET A 1 25.84 -6.00 -2.84
C MET A 1 24.54 -5.82 -3.60
N GLN A 2 24.20 -4.60 -4.03
CA GLN A 2 22.96 -4.34 -4.76
C GLN A 2 23.14 -4.80 -6.22
N ILE A 3 22.32 -5.76 -6.67
CA ILE A 3 22.42 -6.35 -8.02
C ILE A 3 21.59 -5.56 -9.03
N THR A 4 20.46 -5.01 -8.58
CA THR A 4 19.56 -4.21 -9.41
C THR A 4 19.24 -2.87 -8.78
N THR A 5 19.07 -1.87 -9.63
CA THR A 5 18.63 -0.52 -9.25
C THR A 5 17.38 -0.18 -10.03
N PHE A 6 16.46 0.55 -9.40
CA PHE A 6 15.21 0.93 -10.03
C PHE A 6 14.94 2.41 -9.76
N ALA A 7 14.78 3.18 -10.83
CA ALA A 7 14.48 4.61 -10.78
C ALA A 7 13.68 5.00 -12.02
N ASP A 8 12.66 5.85 -11.83
CA ASP A 8 11.86 6.43 -12.91
C ASP A 8 11.31 5.41 -13.93
N GLY A 9 10.86 4.25 -13.45
CA GLY A 9 10.33 3.19 -14.30
C GLY A 9 11.37 2.33 -15.02
N VAL A 10 12.67 2.56 -14.78
CA VAL A 10 13.77 1.83 -15.41
C VAL A 10 14.48 0.93 -14.40
N LEU A 11 14.43 -0.38 -14.64
CA LEU A 11 15.18 -1.39 -13.91
C LEU A 11 16.55 -1.60 -14.59
N SER A 12 17.63 -1.41 -13.84
CA SER A 12 19.00 -1.52 -14.34
C SER A 12 19.82 -2.55 -13.57
N LEU A 13 20.69 -3.28 -14.27
CA LEU A 13 21.65 -4.22 -13.68
C LEU A 13 22.94 -3.50 -13.30
N THR A 14 23.55 -3.86 -12.15
CA THR A 14 24.86 -3.31 -11.77
C THR A 14 26.03 -4.02 -12.45
N SER A 15 25.83 -5.25 -12.94
CA SER A 15 26.82 -6.04 -13.66
C SER A 15 26.16 -7.12 -14.53
N ASP A 16 26.80 -7.45 -15.65
CA ASP A 16 26.45 -8.51 -16.60
C ASP A 16 26.73 -9.93 -16.08
N ARG A 17 27.42 -10.09 -14.94
CA ARG A 17 27.65 -11.39 -14.29
C ARG A 17 26.37 -12.05 -13.78
N TYR A 18 25.31 -11.26 -13.58
CA TYR A 18 24.04 -11.71 -13.03
C TYR A 18 23.01 -11.91 -14.14
N ILE A 19 22.29 -13.01 -14.07
CA ILE A 19 21.09 -13.23 -14.87
C ILE A 19 19.90 -12.90 -13.97
N CYS A 20 19.13 -11.91 -14.37
CA CYS A 20 17.96 -11.47 -13.64
C CYS A 20 16.70 -11.62 -14.50
N LYS A 21 15.61 -11.95 -13.83
CA LYS A 21 14.27 -11.98 -14.40
C LYS A 21 13.33 -11.18 -13.50
N TYR A 22 12.33 -10.57 -14.11
CA TYR A 22 11.28 -9.86 -13.38
C TYR A 22 9.91 -10.33 -13.84
N ARG A 23 8.91 -10.18 -12.98
CA ARG A 23 7.50 -10.34 -13.36
C ARG A 23 6.63 -9.39 -12.57
N CYS A 24 5.60 -8.89 -13.23
CA CYS A 24 4.61 -8.04 -12.59
C CYS A 24 3.65 -8.90 -11.75
N PHE A 25 3.09 -8.30 -10.70
CA PHE A 25 2.04 -8.93 -9.91
C PHE A 25 1.00 -7.91 -9.46
N GLN A 26 -0.21 -8.40 -9.23
CA GLN A 26 -1.35 -7.58 -8.81
C GLN A 26 -2.31 -8.39 -7.95
N LEU A 27 -3.21 -7.70 -7.24
CA LEU A 27 -4.30 -8.34 -6.53
C LEU A 27 -5.29 -8.94 -7.52
N GLU A 28 -5.57 -10.23 -7.40
CA GLU A 28 -6.73 -10.87 -8.05
C GLU A 28 -7.93 -10.87 -7.09
N HIS A 29 -7.70 -11.26 -5.84
CA HIS A 29 -8.67 -11.24 -4.75
C HIS A 29 -7.92 -11.03 -3.41
N PHE A 30 -8.63 -10.67 -2.34
CA PHE A 30 -8.12 -10.35 -0.99
C PHE A 30 -6.83 -11.08 -0.53
N SER A 31 -6.70 -12.37 -0.81
CA SER A 31 -5.53 -13.21 -0.45
C SER A 31 -4.81 -13.85 -1.64
N ARG A 32 -5.24 -13.56 -2.86
CA ARG A 32 -4.72 -14.17 -4.09
C ARG A 32 -4.11 -13.12 -4.99
N GLN A 33 -2.85 -13.31 -5.28
CA GLN A 33 -2.12 -12.50 -6.25
C GLN A 33 -2.06 -13.22 -7.58
N LYS A 34 -2.17 -12.42 -8.65
CA LYS A 34 -1.90 -12.87 -10.00
C LYS A 34 -0.50 -12.40 -10.38
N PHE A 35 0.32 -13.35 -10.82
CA PHE A 35 1.66 -13.09 -11.34
C PHE A 35 1.64 -13.27 -12.85
N ASP A 36 2.32 -12.36 -13.55
CA ASP A 36 2.59 -12.51 -14.97
C ASP A 36 3.77 -13.46 -15.21
N GLU A 37 4.07 -13.74 -16.48
CA GLU A 37 5.23 -14.55 -16.85
C GLU A 37 6.56 -13.85 -16.53
N TRP A 38 7.61 -14.64 -16.31
CA TRP A 38 8.94 -14.11 -16.08
C TRP A 38 9.56 -13.57 -17.37
N LEU A 39 10.01 -12.32 -17.31
CA LEU A 39 10.70 -11.61 -18.38
C LEU A 39 12.17 -11.40 -18.01
N VAL A 40 13.08 -11.52 -18.98
CA VAL A 40 14.52 -11.31 -18.75
C VAL A 40 14.80 -9.82 -18.58
N VAL A 41 15.55 -9.49 -17.53
CA VAL A 41 16.06 -8.13 -17.28
C VAL A 41 17.30 -7.92 -18.15
N LYS A 42 17.25 -6.95 -19.05
CA LYS A 42 18.41 -6.44 -19.79
C LYS A 42 19.16 -5.41 -18.94
N MET A 43 20.32 -4.95 -19.40
CA MET A 43 21.11 -3.90 -18.72
C MET A 43 20.26 -2.70 -18.28
N GLN A 44 19.29 -2.32 -19.13
CA GLN A 44 18.19 -1.41 -18.80
C GLN A 44 16.88 -1.99 -19.33
N THR A 45 15.85 -2.02 -18.48
CA THR A 45 14.53 -2.58 -18.80
C THR A 45 13.45 -1.64 -18.29
N ASN A 46 12.55 -1.20 -19.18
CA ASN A 46 11.41 -0.39 -18.79
C ASN A 46 10.33 -1.27 -18.17
N VAL A 47 9.90 -0.93 -16.97
CA VAL A 47 8.86 -1.65 -16.23
C VAL A 47 7.65 -0.73 -16.06
N SER A 48 6.52 -1.12 -16.65
CA SER A 48 5.30 -0.30 -16.68
C SER A 48 4.27 -0.65 -15.61
N CYS A 49 4.47 -1.73 -14.87
CA CYS A 49 3.54 -2.18 -13.83
C CYS A 49 3.86 -1.57 -12.47
N GLU A 50 2.82 -1.42 -11.66
CA GLU A 50 2.89 -0.79 -10.34
C GLU A 50 3.63 -1.65 -9.31
N PHE A 51 3.49 -2.97 -9.37
CA PHE A 51 4.22 -3.90 -8.52
C PHE A 51 4.87 -4.99 -9.37
N PHE A 52 6.14 -5.29 -9.07
CA PHE A 52 6.89 -6.34 -9.73
C PHE A 52 7.93 -6.92 -8.80
N GLU A 53 8.31 -8.16 -9.03
CA GLU A 53 9.43 -8.79 -8.33
C GLU A 53 10.58 -9.05 -9.31
N VAL A 54 11.78 -9.00 -8.77
CA VAL A 54 13.02 -9.34 -9.47
C VAL A 54 13.67 -10.50 -8.75
N SER A 55 14.03 -11.54 -9.49
CA SER A 55 14.88 -12.62 -9.03
C SER A 55 16.17 -12.60 -9.85
N CYS A 56 17.32 -12.71 -9.18
CA CYS A 56 18.63 -12.76 -9.80
C CYS A 56 19.46 -13.94 -9.29
N GLY A 57 20.28 -14.49 -10.19
CA GLY A 57 21.26 -15.54 -9.90
C GLY A 57 22.55 -15.36 -10.70
N GLU A 58 23.57 -16.15 -10.38
CA GLU A 58 24.84 -16.13 -11.12
C GLU A 58 24.81 -17.02 -12.37
N ASN A 59 25.51 -16.56 -13.41
CA ASN A 59 25.67 -17.31 -14.65
C ASN A 59 26.79 -18.36 -14.51
N ASN A 60 26.44 -19.61 -14.19
CA ASN A 60 27.41 -20.71 -14.12
C ASN A 60 27.70 -21.37 -15.48
N GLY A 61 27.46 -20.66 -16.59
CA GLY A 61 27.93 -21.05 -17.92
C GLY A 61 26.90 -21.72 -18.83
N ASN A 62 25.62 -21.79 -18.45
CA ASN A 62 24.56 -22.15 -19.40
C ASN A 62 23.20 -21.51 -19.06
N PRO A 63 22.81 -20.40 -19.72
CA PRO A 63 21.57 -19.67 -19.43
C PRO A 63 20.28 -20.44 -19.75
N LEU A 64 20.37 -21.64 -20.34
CA LEU A 64 19.24 -22.49 -20.75
C LEU A 64 19.00 -23.71 -19.83
N ASN A 65 19.87 -23.95 -18.84
CA ASN A 65 19.67 -25.02 -17.86
C ASN A 65 19.21 -24.42 -16.52
N GLU A 66 17.91 -24.53 -16.23
CA GLU A 66 17.28 -24.10 -14.96
C GLU A 66 18.01 -24.63 -13.71
N THR A 67 18.70 -25.77 -13.82
CA THR A 67 19.48 -26.39 -12.74
C THR A 67 20.72 -25.59 -12.31
N SER A 68 21.15 -24.59 -13.08
CA SER A 68 22.31 -23.75 -12.74
C SER A 68 21.96 -22.40 -12.09
N TYR A 69 20.66 -22.03 -12.09
CA TYR A 69 20.17 -20.80 -11.48
C TYR A 69 20.09 -20.96 -9.96
N ARG A 70 21.12 -20.51 -9.25
CA ARG A 70 21.03 -20.31 -7.80
C ARG A 70 20.50 -18.92 -7.54
N GLU A 71 19.25 -18.83 -7.09
CA GLU A 71 18.65 -17.57 -6.67
C GLU A 71 19.48 -17.00 -5.50
N HIS A 72 20.11 -15.87 -5.74
CA HIS A 72 20.93 -15.17 -4.74
C HIS A 72 20.23 -13.93 -4.20
N TYR A 73 19.22 -13.44 -4.92
CA TYR A 73 18.57 -12.19 -4.66
C TYR A 73 17.16 -12.21 -5.22
N ARG A 74 16.18 -11.97 -4.35
CA ARG A 74 14.79 -11.79 -4.74
C ARG A 74 14.24 -10.58 -4.00
N MET A 75 13.75 -9.60 -4.74
CA MET A 75 13.26 -8.35 -4.16
C MET A 75 11.97 -7.89 -4.85
N PRO A 76 10.97 -7.44 -4.08
CA PRO A 76 9.79 -6.78 -4.60
C PRO A 76 10.08 -5.29 -4.83
N TYR A 77 9.41 -4.71 -5.81
CA TYR A 77 9.47 -3.28 -6.12
C TYR A 77 8.05 -2.74 -6.28
N ALA A 78 7.88 -1.46 -5.97
CA ALA A 78 6.65 -0.71 -6.15
C ALA A 78 6.91 0.64 -6.82
N GLN A 79 5.99 1.08 -7.66
CA GLN A 79 5.99 2.41 -8.26
C GLN A 79 4.57 2.94 -8.47
N ALA A 80 4.37 4.25 -8.36
CA ALA A 80 3.11 4.85 -8.77
C ALA A 80 3.06 4.95 -10.30
N VAL A 81 2.11 4.26 -10.92
CA VAL A 81 1.89 4.31 -12.39
C VAL A 81 0.75 5.25 -12.74
N HIS A 82 0.88 5.99 -13.84
CA HIS A 82 -0.23 6.80 -14.34
C HIS A 82 -1.38 5.89 -14.80
N LYS A 83 -2.53 5.97 -14.13
CA LYS A 83 -3.75 5.26 -14.51
C LYS A 83 -4.65 6.17 -15.33
N GLN A 84 -5.04 5.73 -16.53
CA GLN A 84 -5.83 6.56 -17.46
C GLN A 84 -7.11 7.11 -16.82
N GLY A 85 -7.90 6.27 -16.14
CA GLY A 85 -9.12 6.71 -15.44
C GLY A 85 -8.91 7.59 -14.20
N VAL A 86 -7.66 7.80 -13.78
CA VAL A 86 -7.29 8.82 -12.77
C VAL A 86 -7.03 10.16 -13.46
N MET A 87 -6.33 10.14 -14.60
CA MET A 87 -5.96 11.34 -15.36
C MET A 87 -7.16 12.03 -16.00
N GLU A 88 -8.22 11.29 -16.33
CA GLU A 88 -9.43 11.81 -16.97
C GLU A 88 -10.43 12.46 -16.00
N ARG A 89 -10.13 12.50 -14.69
CA ARG A 89 -11.07 13.01 -13.69
C ARG A 89 -11.21 14.52 -13.77
N THR A 90 -12.45 14.99 -13.83
CA THR A 90 -12.78 16.41 -13.70
C THR A 90 -12.33 16.93 -12.35
N ILE A 91 -11.68 18.09 -12.35
CA ILE A 91 -11.24 18.80 -11.15
C ILE A 91 -12.22 19.96 -10.96
N ASP A 92 -13.03 19.88 -9.90
CA ASP A 92 -14.12 20.83 -9.64
C ASP A 92 -13.66 22.07 -8.85
N ASP A 93 -12.52 21.97 -8.14
CA ASP A 93 -12.05 23.01 -7.20
C ASP A 93 -10.67 23.59 -7.57
N LEU A 94 -10.57 24.92 -7.55
CA LEU A 94 -9.33 25.69 -7.76
C LEU A 94 -8.36 25.64 -6.58
N TYR A 95 -8.86 25.38 -5.36
CA TYR A 95 -8.02 25.23 -4.16
C TYR A 95 -8.21 23.85 -3.53
N ARG A 96 -7.16 23.04 -3.59
CA ARG A 96 -7.25 21.61 -3.33
C ARG A 96 -5.99 21.08 -2.64
N PRO A 97 -5.87 21.21 -1.31
CA PRO A 97 -4.71 20.70 -0.60
C PRO A 97 -4.67 19.16 -0.65
N SER A 98 -3.47 18.60 -0.79
CA SER A 98 -3.23 17.18 -0.58
C SER A 98 -3.44 16.85 0.90
N VAL A 99 -4.11 15.73 1.18
CA VAL A 99 -4.34 15.26 2.54
C VAL A 99 -3.60 13.95 2.73
N VAL A 100 -2.77 13.90 3.78
CA VAL A 100 -2.07 12.70 4.21
C VAL A 100 -2.63 12.31 5.56
N VAL A 101 -3.04 11.05 5.67
CA VAL A 101 -3.48 10.44 6.93
C VAL A 101 -2.46 9.39 7.31
N ILE A 102 -1.91 9.51 8.51
CA ILE A 102 -1.01 8.53 9.10
C ILE A 102 -1.74 7.91 10.28
N LEU A 103 -1.92 6.59 10.23
CA LEU A 103 -2.54 5.82 11.30
C LEU A 103 -1.48 4.95 11.97
N LEU A 104 -1.51 4.88 13.29
CA LEU A 104 -0.58 4.08 14.10
C LEU A 104 -1.38 3.09 14.94
N ASP A 105 -1.17 1.79 14.73
CA ASP A 105 -1.82 0.72 15.48
C ASP A 105 -0.81 0.00 16.41
N SER A 106 -1.02 -0.17 17.71
CA SER A 106 -2.00 0.46 18.60
C SER A 106 -1.31 1.47 19.54
N VAL A 107 -1.67 2.75 19.45
CA VAL A 107 -1.14 3.79 20.36
C VAL A 107 -2.26 4.54 21.08
N SER A 108 -2.20 4.63 22.41
CA SER A 108 -3.04 5.54 23.20
C SER A 108 -2.41 6.91 23.35
N HIS A 109 -3.22 7.96 23.56
CA HIS A 109 -2.72 9.32 23.77
C HIS A 109 -1.62 9.39 24.85
N SER A 110 -1.88 8.81 26.03
CA SER A 110 -0.89 8.81 27.12
C SER A 110 0.37 7.99 26.80
N SER A 111 0.26 6.95 25.95
CA SER A 111 1.43 6.19 25.50
C SER A 111 2.25 6.99 24.49
N ALA A 112 1.60 7.74 23.59
CA ALA A 112 2.27 8.64 22.67
C ALA A 112 3.06 9.72 23.42
N GLU A 113 2.46 10.35 24.44
CA GLU A 113 3.14 11.35 25.27
C GLU A 113 4.40 10.82 25.95
N ARG A 114 4.37 9.59 26.46
CA ARG A 114 5.51 8.98 27.15
C ARG A 114 6.58 8.43 26.22
N ARG A 115 6.18 7.81 25.11
CA ARG A 115 7.10 7.03 24.24
C ARG A 115 7.52 7.76 22.97
N MET A 116 6.77 8.78 22.54
CA MET A 116 7.06 9.56 21.34
C MET A 116 7.18 11.08 21.63
N PRO A 117 7.90 11.50 22.70
CA PRO A 117 7.94 12.90 23.09
C PRO A 117 8.61 13.78 22.02
N GLN A 118 9.63 13.26 21.33
CA GLN A 118 10.31 13.98 20.24
C GLN A 118 9.39 14.20 19.04
N THR A 119 8.64 13.16 18.64
CA THR A 119 7.65 13.25 17.56
C THR A 119 6.57 14.27 17.90
N LEU A 120 5.97 14.20 19.09
CA LEU A 120 4.93 15.14 19.50
C LEU A 120 5.45 16.58 19.60
N LYS A 121 6.69 16.77 20.06
CA LYS A 121 7.34 18.09 20.07
C LYS A 121 7.46 18.66 18.66
N PHE A 122 8.01 17.89 17.72
CA PHE A 122 8.14 18.30 16.32
C PHE A 122 6.76 18.61 15.70
N LEU A 123 5.77 17.75 15.88
CA LEU A 123 4.43 17.97 15.35
C LEU A 123 3.81 19.28 15.90
N LYS A 124 3.99 19.56 17.20
CA LYS A 124 3.46 20.78 17.83
C LYS A 124 4.19 22.05 17.38
N GLU A 125 5.52 22.02 17.38
CA GLU A 125 6.36 23.21 17.15
C GLU A 125 6.52 23.54 15.65
N GLU A 126 6.65 22.51 14.80
CA GLU A 126 6.97 22.70 13.38
C GLU A 126 5.75 22.55 12.46
N LEU A 127 4.77 21.71 12.83
CA LEU A 127 3.59 21.41 12.00
C LEU A 127 2.27 21.97 12.57
N ASN A 128 2.32 22.79 13.62
CA ASN A 128 1.14 23.38 14.28
C ASN A 128 0.07 22.33 14.62
N LEU A 129 0.49 21.19 15.18
CA LEU A 129 -0.42 20.10 15.55
C LEU A 129 -1.55 20.59 16.46
N THR A 130 -2.78 20.32 16.03
CA THR A 130 -3.96 20.44 16.87
C THR A 130 -4.29 19.07 17.46
N VAL A 131 -4.33 18.98 18.79
CA VAL A 131 -4.72 17.77 19.52
C VAL A 131 -6.23 17.82 19.79
N PHE A 132 -6.93 16.74 19.44
CA PHE A 132 -8.36 16.59 19.74
C PHE A 132 -8.53 15.92 21.10
N ASP A 133 -8.42 16.72 22.17
CA ASP A 133 -8.65 16.22 23.53
C ASP A 133 -10.08 15.68 23.68
N GLY A 134 -10.20 14.48 24.24
CA GLY A 134 -11.49 13.78 24.37
C GLY A 134 -11.92 12.99 23.13
N TYR A 135 -11.10 12.94 22.07
CA TYR A 135 -11.34 12.01 20.97
C TYR A 135 -11.18 10.56 21.45
N ALA A 136 -12.26 9.78 21.32
CA ALA A 136 -12.33 8.42 21.81
C ALA A 136 -12.55 7.44 20.66
N LYS A 137 -12.00 6.23 20.85
CA LYS A 137 -12.28 5.09 19.99
C LYS A 137 -13.74 4.66 20.14
N VAL A 138 -14.37 4.23 19.05
CA VAL A 138 -15.78 3.78 19.01
C VAL A 138 -15.93 2.27 19.21
N GLY A 139 -14.84 1.51 19.08
CA GLY A 139 -14.83 0.05 19.24
C GLY A 139 -13.59 -0.46 19.98
N LEU A 140 -13.62 -1.73 20.38
CA LEU A 140 -12.50 -2.33 21.09
C LEU A 140 -11.29 -2.58 20.19
N ASN A 141 -11.55 -3.12 19.00
CA ASN A 141 -10.54 -3.54 18.02
C ASN A 141 -10.28 -2.47 16.95
N SER A 142 -9.22 -2.62 16.18
CA SER A 142 -8.83 -1.67 15.14
C SER A 142 -9.87 -1.54 14.03
N ASN A 143 -10.48 -2.66 13.61
CA ASN A 143 -11.47 -2.68 12.53
C ASN A 143 -12.70 -1.77 12.75
N PRO A 144 -13.48 -1.84 13.85
CA PRO A 144 -14.61 -0.93 14.05
C PRO A 144 -14.20 0.55 14.15
N ASN A 145 -12.98 0.84 14.63
CA ASN A 145 -12.45 2.19 14.69
C ASN A 145 -12.05 2.72 13.31
N GLY A 146 -11.35 1.91 12.50
CA GLY A 146 -11.00 2.23 11.12
C GLY A 146 -12.24 2.44 10.26
N MET A 147 -13.26 1.59 10.41
CA MET A 147 -14.54 1.73 9.71
C MET A 147 -15.21 3.06 10.04
N ALA A 148 -15.32 3.42 11.31
CA ALA A 148 -15.91 4.69 11.70
C ALA A 148 -15.11 5.90 11.23
N PHE A 149 -13.79 5.83 11.32
CA PHE A 149 -12.92 6.91 10.88
C PHE A 149 -13.04 7.18 9.37
N LEU A 150 -13.07 6.13 8.55
CA LEU A 150 -13.10 6.30 7.09
C LEU A 150 -14.50 6.54 6.51
N THR A 151 -15.54 5.96 7.11
CA THR A 151 -16.90 5.97 6.52
C THR A 151 -17.87 6.88 7.29
N GLY A 152 -17.53 7.28 8.51
CA GLY A 152 -18.45 7.92 9.44
C GLY A 152 -19.56 6.99 9.96
N LYS A 153 -19.44 5.66 9.77
CA LYS A 153 -20.41 4.65 10.19
C LYS A 153 -19.89 3.74 11.31
N MET A 154 -20.77 3.26 12.15
CA MET A 154 -20.45 2.37 13.26
C MET A 154 -20.73 0.91 12.89
N LYS A 155 -19.67 0.10 12.83
CA LYS A 155 -19.78 -1.35 12.66
C LYS A 155 -20.32 -2.06 13.91
N GLU A 156 -19.96 -1.56 15.08
CA GLU A 156 -20.35 -2.11 16.39
C GLU A 156 -20.96 -1.01 17.28
N PRO A 157 -22.16 -0.50 16.95
CA PRO A 157 -22.75 0.59 17.71
C PRO A 157 -23.19 0.12 19.11
N PRO A 158 -23.12 0.99 20.12
CA PRO A 158 -23.46 0.62 21.50
C PRO A 158 -24.98 0.44 21.67
N PHE A 159 -25.37 -0.17 22.80
CA PHE A 159 -26.77 -0.31 23.24
C PHE A 159 -27.67 -1.13 22.31
N GLY A 160 -27.12 -2.15 21.65
CA GLY A 160 -27.91 -3.08 20.83
C GLY A 160 -28.45 -2.48 19.52
N LYS A 161 -27.93 -1.32 19.10
CA LYS A 161 -28.23 -0.77 17.77
C LYS A 161 -27.68 -1.69 16.67
N LYS A 162 -28.32 -1.66 15.50
CA LYS A 162 -27.79 -2.36 14.32
C LYS A 162 -26.65 -1.57 13.71
N SER A 163 -25.64 -2.28 13.22
CA SER A 163 -24.56 -1.73 12.40
C SER A 163 -25.13 -0.93 11.22
N ASP A 164 -24.56 0.24 10.97
CA ASP A 164 -24.86 1.06 9.78
C ASP A 164 -23.68 1.14 8.79
N ALA A 165 -22.60 0.40 9.06
CA ALA A 165 -21.42 0.31 8.20
C ALA A 165 -21.61 -0.63 6.99
N GLY A 166 -22.63 -1.50 7.02
CA GLY A 166 -22.90 -2.46 5.94
C GLY A 166 -21.79 -3.50 5.74
N SER A 167 -21.67 -3.99 4.51
CA SER A 167 -20.56 -4.84 4.05
C SER A 167 -19.27 -4.02 3.86
N ASN A 168 -18.13 -4.70 3.67
CA ASN A 168 -16.88 -3.98 3.38
C ASN A 168 -16.91 -3.25 2.03
N ASP A 169 -17.71 -3.72 1.07
CA ASP A 169 -17.92 -3.00 -0.19
C ASP A 169 -18.81 -1.78 -0.02
N ASP A 170 -19.77 -1.81 0.91
CA ASP A 170 -20.52 -0.61 1.31
C ASP A 170 -19.56 0.39 1.95
N ALA A 171 -18.69 -0.07 2.85
CA ALA A 171 -17.67 0.77 3.47
C ALA A 171 -16.71 1.39 2.44
N LYS A 172 -16.30 0.63 1.41
CA LYS A 172 -15.51 1.16 0.28
C LYS A 172 -16.23 2.33 -0.40
N GLN A 173 -17.53 2.17 -0.69
CA GLN A 173 -18.33 3.22 -1.33
C GLN A 173 -18.58 4.42 -0.42
N GLN A 174 -18.70 4.21 0.89
CA GLN A 174 -18.94 5.25 1.90
C GLN A 174 -17.64 5.90 2.40
N SER A 175 -16.48 5.37 2.03
CA SER A 175 -15.19 5.83 2.51
C SER A 175 -14.86 7.25 2.05
N ILE A 176 -14.06 7.95 2.86
CA ILE A 176 -13.44 9.22 2.52
C ILE A 176 -12.63 9.13 1.22
N TRP A 177 -12.04 7.97 0.92
CA TRP A 177 -11.35 7.76 -0.36
C TRP A 177 -12.30 7.90 -1.54
N ASN A 178 -13.49 7.31 -1.49
CA ASN A 178 -14.45 7.42 -2.58
C ASN A 178 -14.95 8.87 -2.76
N GLU A 179 -15.11 9.61 -1.67
CA GLU A 179 -15.46 11.05 -1.73
C GLU A 179 -14.34 11.89 -2.36
N TYR A 180 -13.09 11.62 -2.00
CA TYR A 180 -11.92 12.27 -2.63
C TYR A 180 -11.81 11.88 -4.11
N LYS A 181 -12.05 10.61 -4.44
CA LYS A 181 -12.06 10.09 -5.81
C LYS A 181 -13.08 10.81 -6.69
N LYS A 182 -14.33 10.98 -6.21
CA LYS A 182 -15.40 11.72 -6.91
C LYS A 182 -15.05 13.18 -7.18
N ARG A 183 -14.30 13.81 -6.26
CA ARG A 183 -13.79 15.18 -6.45
C ARG A 183 -12.58 15.24 -7.39
N GLY A 184 -12.07 14.10 -7.85
CA GLY A 184 -10.95 13.99 -8.79
C GLY A 184 -9.57 13.79 -8.15
N PHE A 185 -9.49 13.38 -6.88
CA PHE A 185 -8.19 13.22 -6.19
C PHE A 185 -7.60 11.87 -6.63
N VAL A 186 -6.27 11.80 -6.64
CA VAL A 186 -5.56 10.52 -6.63
C VAL A 186 -5.60 9.98 -5.21
N THR A 187 -6.09 8.76 -5.04
CA THR A 187 -6.21 8.12 -3.72
C THR A 187 -5.16 7.04 -3.55
N PHE A 188 -4.54 7.01 -2.37
CA PHE A 188 -3.48 6.08 -2.01
C PHE A 188 -3.77 5.46 -0.65
N PHE A 189 -3.55 4.15 -0.52
CA PHE A 189 -3.62 3.44 0.75
C PHE A 189 -2.52 2.36 0.83
N SER A 190 -1.86 2.31 1.99
CA SER A 190 -0.81 1.36 2.32
C SER A 190 -0.94 1.01 3.79
N GLU A 191 -0.84 -0.28 4.10
CA GLU A 191 -0.87 -0.84 5.46
C GLU A 191 0.28 -1.83 5.56
N ASP A 192 1.04 -1.79 6.65
CA ASP A 192 2.22 -2.64 6.83
C ASP A 192 1.87 -4.09 7.21
N ASP A 193 0.66 -4.34 7.73
CA ASP A 193 0.09 -5.67 7.93
C ASP A 193 -1.14 -5.93 7.03
N PRO A 194 -0.94 -6.53 5.85
CA PRO A 194 -2.02 -6.81 4.91
C PRO A 194 -2.91 -8.00 5.32
N LEU A 195 -2.52 -8.79 6.33
CA LEU A 195 -3.30 -9.94 6.82
C LEU A 195 -4.23 -9.55 7.98
N HIS A 196 -3.86 -8.53 8.74
CA HIS A 196 -4.67 -7.95 9.82
C HIS A 196 -5.17 -6.55 9.48
N LEU A 197 -5.43 -6.30 8.20
CA LEU A 197 -5.89 -5.01 7.70
C LEU A 197 -6.98 -4.44 8.61
N LEU A 198 -6.91 -3.12 8.84
CA LEU A 198 -8.04 -2.33 9.34
C LEU A 198 -9.35 -2.67 8.62
N PHE A 199 -9.25 -3.18 7.38
CA PHE A 199 -10.33 -3.59 6.51
C PHE A 199 -10.06 -4.98 5.93
N ASP A 200 -10.51 -6.02 6.63
CA ASP A 200 -10.62 -7.33 6.00
C ASP A 200 -11.61 -7.25 4.82
N GLN A 201 -11.24 -7.82 3.67
CA GLN A 201 -12.15 -8.24 2.60
C GLN A 201 -12.81 -7.12 1.76
N PHE A 202 -12.06 -6.16 1.23
CA PHE A 202 -12.55 -5.46 0.03
C PHE A 202 -12.51 -6.42 -1.17
N SER A 203 -13.59 -6.48 -1.95
CA SER A 203 -13.64 -7.33 -3.17
C SER A 203 -12.72 -6.82 -4.29
N SER A 204 -12.32 -5.55 -4.21
CA SER A 204 -11.40 -4.88 -5.13
C SER A 204 -10.66 -3.75 -4.41
N ALA A 205 -9.56 -3.27 -5.00
CA ALA A 205 -8.75 -2.20 -4.41
C ALA A 205 -9.61 -0.98 -4.02
N PRO A 206 -9.50 -0.49 -2.76
CA PRO A 206 -10.33 0.61 -2.26
C PRO A 206 -9.87 1.99 -2.76
N THR A 207 -8.60 2.11 -3.19
CA THR A 207 -7.95 3.33 -3.64
C THR A 207 -7.36 3.16 -5.04
N ASP A 208 -6.92 4.25 -5.67
CA ASP A 208 -6.25 4.20 -6.97
C ASP A 208 -4.91 3.49 -6.89
N HIS A 209 -4.13 3.80 -5.87
CA HIS A 209 -2.90 3.09 -5.53
C HIS A 209 -3.11 2.35 -4.22
N PHE A 210 -3.04 1.03 -4.25
CA PHE A 210 -3.28 0.18 -3.08
C PHE A 210 -2.11 -0.78 -2.92
N LEU A 211 -1.31 -0.58 -1.88
CA LEU A 211 -0.06 -1.34 -1.65
C LEU A 211 -0.26 -2.71 -1.01
N GLY A 212 -1.51 -3.12 -0.72
CA GLY A 212 -1.80 -4.45 -0.16
C GLY A 212 -1.07 -5.60 -0.87
N PRO A 213 -1.10 -5.70 -2.22
CA PRO A 213 -0.38 -6.74 -2.94
C PRO A 213 1.13 -6.73 -2.69
N TYR A 214 1.73 -5.54 -2.63
CA TYR A 214 3.15 -5.38 -2.39
C TYR A 214 3.54 -5.94 -1.02
N TRP A 215 2.83 -5.55 0.04
CA TRP A 215 3.11 -6.03 1.39
C TRP A 215 2.89 -7.54 1.51
N THR A 216 1.76 -8.05 0.99
CA THR A 216 1.47 -9.50 1.03
C THR A 216 2.55 -10.30 0.31
N HIS A 217 3.08 -9.80 -0.81
CA HIS A 217 4.16 -10.47 -1.53
C HIS A 217 5.49 -10.36 -0.79
N SER A 218 5.82 -9.16 -0.31
CA SER A 218 7.04 -8.87 0.45
C SER A 218 7.20 -9.77 1.67
N ASP A 219 6.11 -10.04 2.38
CA ASP A 219 6.13 -10.94 3.55
C ASP A 219 6.30 -12.41 3.15
N SER A 220 5.86 -12.80 1.94
CA SER A 220 5.95 -14.19 1.46
C SER A 220 7.34 -14.60 0.96
N ILE A 221 8.22 -13.64 0.73
CA ILE A 221 9.58 -13.86 0.20
C ILE A 221 10.69 -13.65 1.24
N GLN A 222 10.33 -13.30 2.49
CA GLN A 222 11.24 -13.32 3.65
C GLN A 222 11.37 -14.73 4.23
#